data_AF-A0A7S3WU52-F1
#
_entry.id   AF-A0A7S3WU52-F1
#
_cell.length_a   1.000
_cell.length_b   1.000
_cell.length_c   1.000
_cell.angle_alpha   90.00
_cell.angle_beta   90.00
_cell.angle_gamma   90.00
#
_symmetry.space_group_name_H-M   'P 1'
#
loop_
_entity.id
_entity.type
_entity.pdbx_description
1 polymer ?
#
loop_
_entity_poly.entity_id
_entity_poly.type
_entity_poly.pdbx_seq_one_letter_code
_entity_poly.pdbx_strand_id
1 'polypeptide(L)'
;EIEEAKKLASEAEGMVAEAQTEQKSSDTISAMAAQDAKAADSLTAQAEEDLVGAQKIEDEATGSGAKAIKEMANDQEKAAKTAKERAEAESSNANKMKDQAEALKDKAKETLAVAAKLNETTAAKTAKAEELLAAVKKLKGQADILANTSKDISGTVDSTKDAEAAMEGKAEQWESKAEDALKAMNAAEKAAAQAKKVEAKAKAGVEAGNNMTDMAAKEATAAS
;
A
#
# COMPACT_ATOMS: atom_id res chain seq x y z
N GLU A 1 1.66 14.71 5.63
CA GLU A 1 2.73 14.24 4.73
C GLU A 1 2.77 15.06 3.41
N ILE A 2 1.86 14.92 2.43
CA ILE A 2 1.94 15.73 1.17
C ILE A 2 1.80 17.26 1.42
N GLU A 3 0.82 17.67 2.22
CA GLU A 3 0.64 19.09 2.59
C GLU A 3 1.87 19.65 3.33
N GLU A 4 2.53 18.80 4.11
CA GLU A 4 3.72 19.16 4.88
C GLU A 4 4.95 19.30 3.97
N ALA A 5 5.11 18.43 2.97
CA ALA A 5 6.15 18.55 1.95
C ALA A 5 5.97 19.82 1.09
N LYS A 6 4.73 20.16 0.73
CA LYS A 6 4.42 21.42 0.02
C LYS A 6 4.74 22.64 0.85
N LYS A 7 4.38 22.61 2.14
CA LYS A 7 4.71 23.68 3.09
C LYS A 7 6.22 23.88 3.21
N LEU A 8 6.98 22.79 3.40
CA LEU A 8 8.45 22.84 3.48
C LEU A 8 9.10 23.37 2.19
N ALA A 9 8.58 22.99 1.02
CA ALA A 9 9.06 23.52 -0.26
C ALA A 9 8.82 25.03 -0.37
N SER A 10 7.63 25.51 0.00
CA SER A 10 7.32 26.94 0.00
C SER A 10 8.17 27.72 1.03
N GLU A 11 8.43 27.16 2.21
CA GLU A 11 9.33 27.75 3.20
C GLU A 11 10.78 27.83 2.68
N ALA A 12 11.26 26.79 1.98
CA ALA A 12 12.59 26.81 1.38
C ALA A 12 12.72 27.86 0.27
N GLU A 13 11.70 28.04 -0.57
CA GLU A 13 11.66 29.11 -1.57
C GLU A 13 11.71 30.50 -0.90
N GLY A 14 10.98 30.68 0.20
CA GLY A 14 11.05 31.90 1.02
C GLY A 14 12.45 32.17 1.57
N MET A 15 13.12 31.16 2.12
CA MET A 15 14.51 31.28 2.62
C MET A 15 15.51 31.64 1.52
N VAL A 16 15.34 31.11 0.30
CA VAL A 16 16.19 31.48 -0.85
C VAL A 16 15.97 32.94 -1.25
N ALA A 17 14.72 33.39 -1.27
CA ALA A 17 14.41 34.79 -1.57
C ALA A 17 15.02 35.73 -0.52
N GLU A 18 14.91 35.37 0.76
CA GLU A 18 15.47 36.15 1.89
C GLU A 18 17.00 36.21 1.82
N ALA A 19 17.67 35.08 1.57
CA ALA A 19 19.12 35.02 1.35
C ALA A 19 19.57 35.91 0.18
N GLN A 20 18.82 35.95 -0.92
CA GLN A 20 19.14 36.83 -2.05
C GLN A 20 19.00 38.31 -1.69
N THR A 21 18.00 38.68 -0.89
CA THR A 21 17.86 40.06 -0.40
C THR A 21 18.94 40.45 0.59
N GLU A 22 19.34 39.56 1.51
CA GLU A 22 20.45 39.80 2.43
C GLU A 22 21.77 39.95 1.69
N GLN A 23 22.02 39.11 0.68
CA GLN A 23 23.22 39.20 -0.13
C GLN A 23 23.30 40.51 -0.93
N LYS A 24 22.20 40.94 -1.56
CA LYS A 24 22.14 42.26 -2.22
C LYS A 24 22.39 43.41 -1.23
N SER A 25 21.89 43.29 0.00
CA SER A 25 22.11 44.27 1.06
C SER A 25 23.58 44.30 1.49
N SER A 26 24.20 43.14 1.67
CA SER A 26 25.65 42.99 1.91
C SER A 26 26.49 43.66 0.82
N ASP A 27 26.19 43.38 -0.45
CA ASP A 27 26.92 43.94 -1.58
C ASP A 27 26.82 45.47 -1.60
N THR A 28 25.64 46.01 -1.26
CA THR A 28 25.42 47.46 -1.17
C THR A 28 26.22 48.08 -0.03
N ILE A 29 26.22 47.45 1.16
CA ILE A 29 27.00 47.92 2.32
C ILE A 29 28.50 47.85 2.03
N SER A 30 28.98 46.78 1.39
CA SER A 30 30.38 46.69 0.93
C SER A 30 30.76 47.82 -0.02
N ALA A 31 29.88 48.18 -0.95
CA ALA A 31 30.12 49.28 -1.88
C ALA A 31 30.18 50.64 -1.16
N MET A 32 29.30 50.86 -0.18
CA MET A 32 29.30 52.07 0.66
C MET A 32 30.58 52.16 1.50
N ALA A 33 30.98 51.06 2.17
CA ALA A 33 32.22 50.99 2.93
C ALA A 33 33.45 51.30 2.08
N ALA A 34 33.50 50.79 0.85
CA ALA A 34 34.58 51.08 -0.09
C ALA A 34 34.59 52.55 -0.54
N GLN A 35 33.43 53.20 -0.62
CA GLN A 35 33.32 54.62 -0.93
C GLN A 35 33.77 55.49 0.26
N ASP A 36 33.35 55.15 1.48
CA ASP A 36 33.75 55.83 2.71
C ASP A 36 35.27 55.73 2.95
N ALA A 37 35.86 54.56 2.68
CA ALA A 37 37.31 54.39 2.74
C ALA A 37 38.04 55.33 1.76
N LYS A 38 37.57 55.43 0.51
CA LYS A 38 38.16 56.35 -0.48
C LYS A 38 37.99 57.82 -0.08
N ALA A 39 36.84 58.17 0.51
CA ALA A 39 36.61 59.52 1.01
C ALA A 39 37.54 59.85 2.19
N ALA A 40 37.76 58.91 3.10
CA ALA A 40 38.70 59.04 4.21
C ALA A 40 40.14 59.23 3.74
N ASP A 41 40.59 58.43 2.77
CA ASP A 41 41.92 58.55 2.17
C ASP A 41 42.10 59.92 1.51
N SER A 42 41.08 60.42 0.78
CA SER A 42 41.11 61.75 0.16
C SER A 42 41.14 62.88 1.18
N LEU A 43 40.37 62.78 2.28
CA LEU A 43 40.39 63.77 3.36
C LEU A 43 41.73 63.78 4.10
N THR A 44 42.35 62.62 4.28
CA THR A 44 43.69 62.50 4.87
C THR A 44 44.72 63.20 3.99
N ALA A 45 44.71 62.92 2.68
CA ALA A 45 45.63 63.56 1.73
C ALA A 45 45.44 65.08 1.68
N GLN A 46 44.20 65.57 1.69
CA GLN A 46 43.89 66.99 1.73
C GLN A 46 44.41 67.64 3.03
N ALA A 47 44.20 66.97 4.17
CA ALA A 47 44.67 67.46 5.47
C ALA A 47 46.20 67.53 5.54
N GLU A 48 46.90 66.54 4.99
CA GLU A 48 48.36 66.55 4.89
C GLU A 48 48.85 67.70 4.02
N GLU A 49 48.23 67.94 2.86
CA GLU A 49 48.56 69.07 1.98
C GLU A 49 48.30 70.42 2.65
N ASP A 50 47.14 70.58 3.30
CA ASP A 50 46.76 71.78 4.03
C ASP A 50 47.71 72.05 5.20
N LEU A 51 48.15 71.01 5.93
CA LEU A 51 49.07 71.12 7.07
C LEU A 51 50.50 71.48 6.61
N VAL A 52 50.96 70.93 5.48
CA VAL A 52 52.23 71.33 4.84
C VAL A 52 52.15 72.78 4.34
N GLY A 53 51.03 73.17 3.72
CA GLY A 53 50.78 74.56 3.32
C GLY A 53 50.74 75.52 4.51
N ALA A 54 50.12 75.11 5.61
CA ALA A 54 50.03 75.88 6.85
C ALA A 54 51.39 76.13 7.49
N GLN A 55 52.25 75.10 7.56
CA GLN A 55 53.62 75.23 8.07
C GLN A 55 54.42 76.26 7.25
N LYS A 56 54.24 76.24 5.91
CA LYS A 56 54.88 77.19 5.00
C LYS A 56 54.42 78.63 5.22
N ILE A 57 53.14 78.83 5.57
CA ILE A 57 52.55 80.15 5.88
C ILE A 57 52.92 80.59 7.30
N GLU A 58 53.05 79.67 8.25
CA GLU A 58 53.45 79.96 9.64
C GLU A 58 54.91 80.43 9.73
N ASP A 59 55.79 79.92 8.84
CA ASP A 59 57.15 80.44 8.65
C ASP A 59 57.17 81.89 8.11
N GLU A 60 56.06 82.38 7.53
CA GLU A 60 55.94 83.70 6.90
C GLU A 60 55.01 84.70 7.63
N ALA A 61 54.13 84.26 8.55
CA ALA A 61 53.09 85.09 9.15
C ALA A 61 52.91 84.89 10.68
N THR A 62 52.96 85.99 11.43
CA THR A 62 52.72 86.03 12.89
C THR A 62 51.22 86.08 13.22
N GLY A 63 50.68 85.00 13.81
CA GLY A 63 49.54 85.04 14.74
C GLY A 63 48.13 84.77 14.21
N SER A 64 47.38 83.98 14.98
CA SER A 64 45.96 83.56 14.83
C SER A 64 45.57 82.72 13.61
N GLY A 65 46.05 83.04 12.39
CA GLY A 65 45.73 82.28 11.17
C GLY A 65 46.32 80.87 11.18
N ALA A 66 47.60 80.74 11.53
CA ALA A 66 48.28 79.45 11.61
C ALA A 66 47.63 78.49 12.63
N LYS A 67 47.15 79.03 13.76
CA LYS A 67 46.46 78.24 14.78
C LYS A 67 45.11 77.69 14.28
N ALA A 68 44.34 78.50 13.55
CA ALA A 68 43.08 78.05 12.95
C ALA A 68 43.29 76.97 11.88
N ILE A 69 44.34 77.10 11.05
CA ILE A 69 44.66 76.07 10.05
C ILE A 69 45.08 74.76 10.72
N LYS A 70 45.89 74.83 11.78
CA LYS A 70 46.30 73.63 12.54
C LYS A 70 45.13 72.94 13.25
N GLU A 71 44.18 73.70 13.80
CA GLU A 71 42.95 73.13 14.36
C GLU A 71 42.08 72.47 13.28
N MET A 72 41.91 73.10 12.11
CA MET A 72 41.19 72.50 10.98
C MET A 72 41.84 71.21 10.49
N ALA A 73 43.18 71.17 10.39
CA ALA A 73 43.88 69.97 9.94
C ALA A 73 43.75 68.81 10.95
N ASN A 74 43.83 69.10 12.25
CA ASN A 74 43.54 68.11 13.30
C ASN A 74 42.09 67.61 13.27
N ASP A 75 41.12 68.49 12.98
CA ASP A 75 39.72 68.12 12.85
C ASP A 75 39.48 67.25 11.60
N GLN A 76 40.16 67.54 10.48
CA GLN A 76 40.16 66.68 9.29
C GLN A 76 40.79 65.31 9.58
N GLU A 77 41.92 65.24 10.29
CA GLU A 77 42.55 63.97 10.66
C GLU A 77 41.63 63.10 11.53
N LYS A 78 40.96 63.70 12.52
CA LYS A 78 39.96 63.00 13.33
C LYS A 78 38.77 62.52 12.51
N ALA A 79 38.29 63.35 11.57
CA ALA A 79 37.20 62.98 10.67
C ALA A 79 37.60 61.79 9.77
N ALA A 80 38.82 61.81 9.22
CA ALA A 80 39.35 60.73 8.41
C ALA A 80 39.48 59.42 9.20
N LYS A 81 40.01 59.47 10.43
CA LYS A 81 40.09 58.31 11.30
C LYS A 81 38.70 57.72 11.60
N THR A 82 37.73 58.59 11.89
CA THR A 82 36.34 58.17 12.16
C THR A 82 35.69 57.53 10.92
N ALA A 83 35.93 58.09 9.74
CA ALA A 83 35.43 57.55 8.47
C ALA A 83 36.05 56.17 8.18
N LYS A 84 37.35 55.99 8.46
CA LYS A 84 38.02 54.69 8.32
C LYS A 84 37.45 53.62 9.26
N GLU A 85 37.28 53.94 10.54
CA GLU A 85 36.69 53.02 11.52
C GLU A 85 35.26 52.62 11.12
N ARG A 86 34.48 53.57 10.57
CA ARG A 86 33.15 53.29 10.03
C ARG A 86 33.20 52.35 8.82
N ALA A 87 34.09 52.60 7.86
CA ALA A 87 34.26 51.75 6.67
C ALA A 87 34.66 50.31 7.05
N GLU A 88 35.57 50.15 8.02
CA GLU A 88 35.96 48.83 8.54
C GLU A 88 34.77 48.12 9.22
N ALA A 89 33.97 48.83 10.01
CA ALA A 89 32.78 48.29 10.65
C ALA A 89 31.70 47.87 9.63
N GLU A 90 31.46 48.69 8.59
CA GLU A 90 30.50 48.38 7.53
C GLU A 90 30.97 47.18 6.69
N SER A 91 32.26 47.10 6.36
CA SER A 91 32.86 45.93 5.67
C SER A 91 32.73 44.65 6.50
N SER A 92 32.98 44.71 7.81
CA SER A 92 32.77 43.58 8.71
C SER A 92 31.30 43.14 8.73
N ASN A 93 30.37 44.09 8.73
CA ASN A 93 28.94 43.79 8.72
C ASN A 93 28.49 43.16 7.40
N ALA A 94 29.01 43.64 6.26
CA ALA A 94 28.74 43.03 4.96
C ALA A 94 29.19 41.57 4.90
N ASN A 95 30.40 41.26 5.38
CA ASN A 95 30.87 39.88 5.44
C ASN A 95 29.96 38.98 6.30
N LYS A 96 29.48 39.47 7.45
CA LYS A 96 28.52 38.71 8.29
C LYS A 96 27.20 38.45 7.56
N MET A 97 26.66 39.45 6.85
CA MET A 97 25.43 39.29 6.07
C MET A 97 25.63 38.30 4.92
N LYS A 98 26.79 38.31 4.27
CA LYS A 98 27.14 37.32 3.24
C LYS A 98 27.18 35.89 3.80
N ASP A 99 27.78 35.71 4.96
CA ASP A 99 27.85 34.40 5.63
C ASP A 99 26.44 33.92 6.04
N GLN A 100 25.58 34.82 6.53
CA GLN A 100 24.18 34.52 6.83
C GLN A 100 23.39 34.10 5.59
N ALA A 101 23.58 34.80 4.46
CA ALA A 101 22.93 34.47 3.20
C ALA A 101 23.33 33.07 2.69
N GLU A 102 24.61 32.70 2.73
CA GLU A 102 25.03 31.34 2.34
C GLU A 102 24.50 30.28 3.31
N ALA A 103 24.47 30.55 4.62
CA ALA A 103 23.89 29.62 5.59
C ALA A 103 22.39 29.39 5.37
N LEU A 104 21.62 30.44 5.04
CA LEU A 104 20.20 30.32 4.69
C LEU A 104 19.99 29.51 3.41
N LYS A 105 20.83 29.73 2.40
CA LYS A 105 20.79 28.98 1.14
C LYS A 105 21.08 27.49 1.35
N ASP A 106 22.04 27.14 2.19
CA ASP A 106 22.33 25.75 2.51
C ASP A 106 21.18 25.10 3.29
N LYS A 107 20.60 25.80 4.28
CA LYS A 107 19.40 25.34 4.98
C LYS A 107 18.20 25.14 4.05
N ALA A 108 18.03 26.00 3.05
CA ALA A 108 16.99 25.84 2.04
C ALA A 108 17.21 24.57 1.19
N LYS A 109 18.45 24.27 0.78
CA LYS A 109 18.76 23.01 0.08
C LYS A 109 18.46 21.79 0.93
N GLU A 110 18.82 21.81 2.21
CA GLU A 110 18.51 20.71 3.15
C GLU A 110 17.01 20.51 3.28
N THR A 111 16.25 21.59 3.41
CA THR A 111 14.79 21.57 3.51
C THR A 111 14.15 20.99 2.25
N LEU A 112 14.62 21.39 1.06
CA LEU A 112 14.17 20.81 -0.21
C LEU A 112 14.47 19.31 -0.31
N ALA A 113 15.65 18.88 0.14
CA ALA A 113 16.02 17.46 0.13
C ALA A 113 15.14 16.63 1.08
N VAL A 114 14.78 17.17 2.25
CA VAL A 114 13.83 16.54 3.17
C VAL A 114 12.45 16.44 2.54
N ALA A 115 11.95 17.52 1.92
CA ALA A 115 10.65 17.53 1.24
C ALA A 115 10.59 16.48 0.11
N ALA A 116 11.66 16.34 -0.68
CA ALA A 116 11.76 15.32 -1.73
C ALA A 116 11.65 13.89 -1.18
N LYS A 117 12.41 13.56 -0.12
CA LYS A 117 12.34 12.25 0.54
C LYS A 117 10.95 11.95 1.12
N LEU A 118 10.29 12.98 1.65
CA LEU A 118 8.94 12.84 2.20
C LEU A 118 7.92 12.50 1.09
N ASN A 119 8.05 13.12 -0.08
CA ASN A 119 7.24 12.82 -1.25
C ASN A 119 7.45 11.39 -1.75
N GLU A 120 8.71 10.94 -1.88
CA GLU A 120 9.02 9.55 -2.26
C GLU A 120 8.42 8.54 -1.28
N THR A 121 8.56 8.80 0.01
CA THR A 121 7.98 7.96 1.07
C THR A 121 6.47 7.90 0.96
N THR A 122 5.83 9.05 0.70
CA THR A 122 4.37 9.12 0.51
C THR A 122 3.94 8.31 -0.71
N ALA A 123 4.62 8.47 -1.86
CA ALA A 123 4.33 7.71 -3.07
C ALA A 123 4.45 6.20 -2.85
N ALA A 124 5.50 5.75 -2.15
CA ALA A 124 5.69 4.34 -1.80
C ALA A 124 4.58 3.79 -0.90
N LYS A 125 4.13 4.58 0.10
CA LYS A 125 2.98 4.20 0.95
C LYS A 125 1.69 4.09 0.15
N THR A 126 1.44 5.02 -0.78
CA THR A 126 0.26 4.98 -1.67
C THR A 126 0.27 3.72 -2.53
N ALA A 127 1.38 3.42 -3.20
CA ALA A 127 1.51 2.21 -4.03
C ALA A 127 1.25 0.93 -3.21
N LYS A 128 1.82 0.84 -2.00
CA LYS A 128 1.59 -0.29 -1.10
C LYS A 128 0.12 -0.41 -0.66
N ALA A 129 -0.58 0.70 -0.46
CA ALA A 129 -2.00 0.68 -0.13
C ALA A 129 -2.85 0.14 -1.31
N GLU A 130 -2.51 0.51 -2.55
CA GLU A 130 -3.17 0.00 -3.75
C GLU A 130 -2.93 -1.51 -3.94
N GLU A 131 -1.70 -1.98 -3.72
CA GLU A 131 -1.38 -3.41 -3.72
C GLU A 131 -2.21 -4.19 -2.69
N LEU A 132 -2.31 -3.68 -1.47
CA LEU A 132 -3.13 -4.30 -0.42
C LEU A 132 -4.61 -4.31 -0.79
N LEU A 133 -5.14 -3.25 -1.38
CA LEU A 133 -6.52 -3.20 -1.86
C LEU A 133 -6.78 -4.26 -2.94
N ALA A 134 -5.85 -4.42 -3.89
CA ALA A 134 -5.93 -5.45 -4.92
C ALA A 134 -5.90 -6.87 -4.32
N ALA A 135 -5.02 -7.10 -3.34
CA ALA A 135 -4.95 -8.38 -2.62
C ALA A 135 -6.26 -8.70 -1.89
N VAL A 136 -6.87 -7.71 -1.22
CA VAL A 136 -8.18 -7.89 -0.56
C VAL A 136 -9.28 -8.25 -1.56
N LYS A 137 -9.34 -7.59 -2.72
CA LYS A 137 -10.30 -7.94 -3.78
C LYS A 137 -10.13 -9.38 -4.26
N LYS A 138 -8.88 -9.82 -4.45
CA LYS A 138 -8.56 -11.20 -4.85
C LYS A 138 -9.01 -12.20 -3.79
N LEU A 139 -8.71 -11.95 -2.52
CA LEU A 139 -9.12 -12.80 -1.40
C LEU A 139 -10.65 -12.90 -1.29
N LYS A 140 -11.37 -11.79 -1.50
CA LYS A 140 -12.82 -11.80 -1.55
C LYS A 140 -13.35 -12.72 -2.65
N GLY A 141 -12.79 -12.62 -3.87
CA GLY A 141 -13.17 -13.51 -4.97
C GLY A 141 -12.88 -14.98 -4.67
N GLN A 142 -11.78 -15.29 -4.00
CA GLN A 142 -11.47 -16.65 -3.56
C GLN A 142 -12.45 -17.16 -2.49
N ALA A 143 -12.87 -16.30 -1.56
CA ALA A 143 -13.88 -16.63 -0.56
C ALA A 143 -15.25 -16.94 -1.21
N ASP A 144 -15.66 -16.14 -2.20
CA ASP A 144 -16.91 -16.35 -2.94
C ASP A 144 -16.88 -17.69 -3.71
N ILE A 145 -15.76 -18.02 -4.35
CA ILE A 145 -15.56 -19.32 -5.02
C ILE A 145 -15.68 -20.46 -4.00
N LEU A 146 -15.03 -20.35 -2.85
CA LEU A 146 -15.07 -21.39 -1.82
C LEU A 146 -16.49 -21.59 -1.26
N ALA A 147 -17.24 -20.52 -1.06
CA ALA A 147 -18.62 -20.58 -0.61
C ALA A 147 -19.53 -21.30 -1.62
N ASN A 148 -19.37 -21.01 -2.91
CA ASN A 148 -20.12 -21.69 -3.97
C ASN A 148 -19.75 -23.17 -4.07
N THR A 149 -18.46 -23.51 -4.05
CA THR A 149 -18.00 -24.90 -4.02
C THR A 149 -18.58 -25.66 -2.84
N SER A 150 -18.62 -25.05 -1.65
CA SER A 150 -19.24 -25.67 -0.46
C SER A 150 -20.73 -25.95 -0.67
N LYS A 151 -21.46 -25.05 -1.33
CA LYS A 151 -22.88 -25.22 -1.65
C LYS A 151 -23.09 -26.36 -2.65
N ASP A 152 -22.26 -26.44 -3.69
CA ASP A 152 -22.33 -27.51 -4.70
C ASP A 152 -22.03 -28.88 -4.09
N ILE A 153 -21.05 -28.95 -3.19
CA ILE A 153 -20.76 -30.16 -2.41
C ILE A 153 -21.98 -30.55 -1.56
N SER A 154 -22.61 -29.60 -0.87
CA SER A 154 -23.81 -29.88 -0.08
C SER A 154 -24.93 -30.46 -0.94
N GLY A 155 -25.21 -29.87 -2.11
CA GLY A 155 -26.23 -30.38 -3.03
C GLY A 155 -25.91 -31.78 -3.58
N THR A 156 -24.62 -32.06 -3.80
CA THR A 156 -24.15 -33.40 -4.17
C THR A 156 -24.41 -34.40 -3.05
N VAL A 157 -24.11 -34.05 -1.80
CA VAL A 157 -24.37 -34.92 -0.63
C VAL A 157 -25.86 -35.24 -0.50
N ASP A 158 -26.73 -34.24 -0.64
CA ASP A 158 -28.18 -34.45 -0.55
C ASP A 158 -28.67 -35.37 -1.69
N SER A 159 -28.18 -35.15 -2.92
CA SER A 159 -28.50 -36.01 -4.05
C SER A 159 -28.02 -37.46 -3.86
N THR A 160 -26.86 -37.65 -3.21
CA THR A 160 -26.36 -38.99 -2.86
C THR A 160 -27.25 -39.67 -1.83
N LYS A 161 -27.75 -38.96 -0.82
CA LYS A 161 -28.70 -39.51 0.16
C LYS A 161 -30.01 -39.93 -0.49
N ASP A 162 -30.53 -39.13 -1.41
CA ASP A 162 -31.75 -39.49 -2.16
C ASP A 162 -31.54 -40.74 -3.00
N ALA A 163 -30.37 -40.88 -3.63
CA ALA A 163 -30.01 -42.06 -4.39
C ALA A 163 -29.86 -43.31 -3.49
N GLU A 164 -29.29 -43.15 -2.29
CA GLU A 164 -29.18 -44.22 -1.29
C GLU A 164 -30.57 -44.71 -0.86
N ALA A 165 -31.48 -43.81 -0.46
CA ALA A 165 -32.85 -44.15 -0.08
C ALA A 165 -33.61 -44.84 -1.23
N ALA A 166 -33.41 -44.39 -2.48
CA ALA A 166 -34.02 -45.02 -3.65
C ALA A 166 -33.47 -46.44 -3.90
N MET A 167 -32.20 -46.70 -3.59
CA MET A 167 -31.60 -48.03 -3.67
C MET A 167 -32.10 -48.95 -2.56
N GLU A 168 -32.24 -48.45 -1.33
CA GLU A 168 -32.82 -49.18 -0.21
C GLU A 168 -34.26 -49.64 -0.52
N GLY A 169 -35.11 -48.72 -0.99
CA GLY A 169 -36.48 -49.07 -1.38
C GLY A 169 -36.55 -50.07 -2.55
N LYS A 170 -35.59 -50.03 -3.48
CA LYS A 170 -35.48 -51.08 -4.52
C LYS A 170 -35.07 -52.42 -3.92
N ALA A 171 -34.13 -52.43 -2.98
CA ALA A 171 -33.68 -53.66 -2.33
C ALA A 171 -34.85 -54.35 -1.59
N GLU A 172 -35.65 -53.60 -0.83
CA GLU A 172 -36.87 -54.10 -0.17
C GLU A 172 -37.87 -54.70 -1.17
N GLN A 173 -38.07 -54.05 -2.32
CA GLN A 173 -38.93 -54.58 -3.39
C GLN A 173 -38.40 -55.89 -3.97
N TRP A 174 -37.09 -56.02 -4.14
CA TRP A 174 -36.47 -57.26 -4.63
C TRP A 174 -36.58 -58.38 -3.61
N GLU A 175 -36.41 -58.08 -2.32
CA GLU A 175 -36.58 -59.03 -1.23
C GLU A 175 -38.02 -59.56 -1.17
N SER A 176 -39.03 -58.68 -1.20
CA SER A 176 -40.44 -59.08 -1.23
C SER A 176 -40.78 -59.94 -2.45
N LYS A 177 -40.29 -59.59 -3.65
CA LYS A 177 -40.49 -60.41 -4.86
C LYS A 177 -39.83 -61.78 -4.74
N ALA A 178 -38.65 -61.86 -4.12
CA ALA A 178 -37.96 -63.12 -3.89
C ALA A 178 -38.75 -64.01 -2.92
N GLU A 179 -39.29 -63.45 -1.84
CA GLU A 179 -40.15 -64.17 -0.91
C GLU A 179 -41.42 -64.70 -1.58
N ASP A 180 -42.09 -63.88 -2.39
CA ASP A 180 -43.31 -64.28 -3.10
C ASP A 180 -43.02 -65.37 -4.14
N ALA A 181 -41.90 -65.28 -4.86
CA ALA A 181 -41.44 -66.34 -5.75
C ALA A 181 -41.18 -67.66 -5.00
N LEU A 182 -40.55 -67.60 -3.82
CA LEU A 182 -40.32 -68.77 -2.97
C LEU A 182 -41.65 -69.40 -2.50
N LYS A 183 -42.62 -68.59 -2.07
CA LYS A 183 -43.96 -69.06 -1.69
C LYS A 183 -44.67 -69.73 -2.86
N ALA A 184 -44.62 -69.13 -4.05
CA ALA A 184 -45.22 -69.67 -5.26
C ALA A 184 -44.58 -71.02 -5.66
N MET A 185 -43.26 -71.12 -5.59
CA MET A 185 -42.53 -72.36 -5.86
C MET A 185 -42.93 -73.48 -4.88
N ASN A 186 -42.97 -73.19 -3.58
CA ASN A 186 -43.41 -74.16 -2.56
C ASN A 186 -44.87 -74.62 -2.76
N ALA A 187 -45.76 -73.70 -3.17
CA ALA A 187 -47.14 -74.03 -3.49
C ALA A 187 -47.23 -74.93 -4.74
N ALA A 188 -46.46 -74.61 -5.78
CA ALA A 188 -46.38 -75.42 -6.99
C ALA A 188 -45.84 -76.83 -6.71
N GLU A 189 -44.83 -76.96 -5.85
CA GLU A 189 -44.29 -78.25 -5.43
C GLU A 189 -45.34 -79.09 -4.69
N LYS A 190 -46.08 -78.49 -3.74
CA LYS A 190 -47.20 -79.15 -3.05
C LYS A 190 -48.28 -79.60 -4.02
N ALA A 191 -48.66 -78.74 -4.97
CA ALA A 191 -49.65 -79.06 -6.00
C ALA A 191 -49.18 -80.22 -6.90
N ALA A 192 -47.91 -80.21 -7.33
CA ALA A 192 -47.32 -81.30 -8.11
C ALA A 192 -47.32 -82.63 -7.32
N ALA A 193 -47.01 -82.59 -6.02
CA ALA A 193 -47.06 -83.77 -5.15
C ALA A 193 -48.50 -84.31 -5.00
N GLN A 194 -49.50 -83.42 -4.87
CA GLN A 194 -50.91 -83.81 -4.83
C GLN A 194 -51.36 -84.43 -6.16
N ALA A 195 -50.99 -83.83 -7.29
CA ALA A 195 -51.29 -84.34 -8.63
C ALA A 195 -50.74 -85.76 -8.81
N LYS A 196 -49.48 -86.01 -8.42
CA LYS A 196 -48.88 -87.36 -8.43
C LYS A 196 -49.66 -88.37 -7.57
N LYS A 197 -50.16 -87.97 -6.41
CA LYS A 197 -51.00 -88.83 -5.56
C LYS A 197 -52.34 -89.16 -6.22
N VAL A 198 -52.98 -88.19 -6.88
CA VAL A 198 -54.23 -88.40 -7.62
C VAL A 198 -54.00 -89.33 -8.81
N GLU A 199 -52.92 -89.13 -9.56
CA GLU A 199 -52.54 -90.00 -10.68
C GLU A 199 -52.30 -91.43 -10.22
N ALA A 200 -51.58 -91.63 -9.11
CA ALA A 200 -51.35 -92.95 -8.53
C ALA A 200 -52.66 -93.64 -8.09
N LYS A 201 -53.58 -92.90 -7.46
CA LYS A 201 -54.91 -93.41 -7.10
C LYS A 201 -55.75 -93.76 -8.33
N ALA A 202 -55.69 -92.95 -9.38
CA ALA A 202 -56.39 -93.22 -10.64
C ALA A 202 -55.86 -94.48 -11.31
N LYS A 203 -54.53 -94.67 -11.38
CA LYS A 203 -53.90 -95.91 -11.89
C LYS A 203 -54.34 -97.14 -11.09
N ALA A 204 -54.29 -97.07 -9.76
CA ALA A 204 -54.75 -98.16 -8.89
C ALA A 204 -56.26 -98.47 -9.07
N GLY A 205 -57.10 -97.45 -9.26
CA GLY A 205 -58.52 -97.61 -9.54
C GLY A 205 -58.79 -98.31 -10.88
N VAL A 206 -58.04 -97.97 -11.93
CA VAL A 206 -58.12 -98.64 -13.24
C VAL A 206 -57.69 -100.11 -13.13
N GLU A 207 -56.57 -100.39 -12.45
CA GLU A 207 -56.11 -101.77 -12.21
C GLU A 207 -57.14 -102.60 -11.44
N ALA A 208 -57.72 -102.03 -10.38
CA ALA A 208 -58.79 -102.70 -9.62
C ALA A 208 -60.04 -102.95 -10.47
N GLY A 209 -60.45 -101.98 -11.30
CA GLY A 209 -61.56 -102.14 -12.26
C GLY A 209 -61.31 -103.26 -13.26
N ASN A 210 -60.11 -103.32 -13.85
CA ASN A 210 -59.73 -104.39 -14.77
C ASN A 210 -59.77 -105.76 -14.08
N ASN A 211 -59.21 -105.88 -12.87
CA ASN A 211 -59.23 -107.12 -12.11
C ASN A 211 -60.65 -107.61 -11.75
N MET A 212 -61.56 -106.69 -11.40
CA MET A 212 -62.97 -107.03 -11.17
C MET A 212 -63.68 -107.48 -12.45
N THR A 213 -63.36 -106.84 -13.58
CA THR A 213 -63.90 -107.22 -14.89
C THR A 213 -63.42 -108.62 -15.29
N ASP A 214 -62.14 -108.93 -15.07
CA ASP A 214 -61.57 -110.25 -15.31
C ASP A 214 -62.15 -111.32 -14.37
N MET A 215 -62.41 -111.00 -13.10
CA MET A 215 -63.10 -111.90 -12.17
C MET A 215 -64.54 -112.15 -12.60
N ALA A 216 -65.30 -111.12 -12.97
CA ALA A 216 -66.67 -111.27 -13.46
C ALA A 216 -66.72 -112.10 -14.76
N ALA A 217 -65.76 -111.90 -15.67
CA ALA A 217 -65.63 -112.72 -16.87
C ALA A 217 -65.33 -114.19 -16.56
N LYS A 218 -64.49 -114.47 -15.55
CA LYS A 218 -64.22 -115.83 -15.05
C LYS A 218 -65.43 -116.48 -14.37
N GLU A 219 -66.18 -115.73 -13.56
CA GLU A 219 -67.41 -116.23 -12.94
C GLU A 219 -68.49 -116.53 -13.97
N ALA A 220 -68.66 -115.67 -14.99
CA ALA A 220 -69.60 -115.90 -16.08
C ALA A 220 -69.25 -117.14 -16.92
N THR A 221 -67.96 -117.43 -17.11
CA THR A 221 -67.50 -118.65 -17.81
C THR A 221 -67.59 -119.91 -16.95
N ALA A 222 -67.54 -119.80 -15.62
CA ALA A 222 -67.73 -120.93 -14.70
C ALA A 222 -69.22 -121.32 -14.50
N ALA A 223 -70.15 -120.42 -14.84
CA ALA A 223 -71.60 -120.63 -14.71
C ALA A 223 -72.31 -121.12 -16.00
N SER A 224 -71.57 -121.27 -17.11
CA SER A 224 -72.06 -121.82 -18.40
C SER A 224 -71.59 -123.26 -18.60
#